data_AF-A0A2G1WXI3-F1
#
_entry.id   AF-A0A2G1WXI3-F1
#
_cell.length_a   1.000
_cell.length_b   1.000
_cell.length_c   1.000
_cell.angle_alpha   90.00
_cell.angle_beta   90.00
_cell.angle_gamma   90.00
#
_symmetry.space_group_name_H-M   'P 1'
#
loop_
_entity.id
_entity.type
_entity.pdbx_description
1 polymer ?
#
loop_
_entity_poly.entity_id
_entity_poly.type
_entity_poly.pdbx_seq_one_letter_code
_entity_poly.pdbx_strand_id
1 'polypeptide(L)'
;MGHRSRSWRPELDEDGQLRDMDVSGWIRTEFRSAEFGDKRLTDRLVQIGDELGSSPAESIPASCENWPSTKATYRFCDNDRVTPGEILSAHKQAQHSRVRGGDELLVVSDTTYLTYPRHPAKDGLGDISSEDIDVEGVKLHSSIGVCPDTHRMTGVIDQQVLVEDQQTNVDYITNGKNDPILLENEHEKW
;
A
#
# COMPACT_ATOMS: atom_id res chain seq x y z
N MET A 1 -36.31 -7.47 18.25
CA MET A 1 -34.90 -7.35 18.68
C MET A 1 -34.14 -6.72 17.53
N GLY A 2 -33.88 -5.41 17.61
CA GLY A 2 -33.38 -4.60 16.50
C GLY A 2 -31.87 -4.65 16.40
N HIS A 3 -31.35 -5.29 15.36
CA HIS A 3 -29.95 -5.15 14.96
C HIS A 3 -29.71 -3.73 14.44
N ARG A 4 -29.02 -2.90 15.23
CA ARG A 4 -28.50 -1.63 14.74
C ARG A 4 -27.33 -1.92 13.80
N SER A 5 -27.61 -1.84 12.50
CA SER A 5 -26.58 -1.65 11.47
C SER A 5 -25.75 -0.42 11.85
N ARG A 6 -24.45 -0.60 12.06
CA ARG A 6 -23.53 0.53 12.23
C ARG A 6 -23.29 1.16 10.86
N SER A 7 -24.24 2.01 10.45
CA SER A 7 -24.06 2.97 9.36
C SER A 7 -22.93 3.91 9.74
N TRP A 8 -21.89 3.99 8.92
CA TRP A 8 -20.82 4.95 9.11
C TRP A 8 -21.34 6.34 8.75
N ARG A 9 -21.39 7.23 9.75
CA ARG A 9 -21.33 8.68 9.60
C ARG A 9 -19.97 9.08 10.18
N PRO A 10 -19.21 9.99 9.56
CA PRO A 10 -18.12 10.65 10.27
C PRO A 10 -18.77 11.38 11.45
N GLU A 11 -18.52 10.93 12.67
CA GLU A 11 -18.87 11.70 13.85
C GLU A 11 -17.87 12.85 13.90
N LEU A 12 -18.37 14.04 13.59
CA LEU A 12 -17.63 15.27 13.84
C LEU A 12 -17.67 15.52 15.35
N ASP A 13 -16.60 16.08 15.91
CA ASP A 13 -16.66 16.65 17.25
C ASP A 13 -17.56 17.90 17.28
N GLU A 14 -17.75 18.50 18.45
CA GLU A 14 -18.60 19.68 18.59
C GLU A 14 -18.06 20.90 17.81
N ASP A 15 -16.81 20.84 17.37
CA ASP A 15 -16.11 21.88 16.60
C ASP A 15 -16.09 21.59 15.08
N GLY A 16 -16.70 20.50 14.62
CA GLY A 16 -16.77 20.15 13.20
C GLY A 16 -15.50 19.50 12.65
N GLN A 17 -14.56 19.09 13.50
CA GLN A 17 -13.40 18.30 13.10
C GLN A 17 -13.72 16.80 13.12
N LEU A 18 -12.99 16.03 12.30
CA LEU A 18 -13.05 14.57 12.36
C LEU A 18 -12.67 14.15 13.78
N ARG A 19 -13.58 13.47 14.51
CA ARG A 19 -13.23 12.87 15.80
C ARG A 19 -11.96 12.06 15.62
N ASP A 20 -11.02 12.31 16.52
CA ASP A 20 -9.74 11.62 16.69
C ASP A 20 -9.90 10.15 16.28
N MET A 21 -9.48 9.85 15.05
CA MET A 21 -9.59 8.50 14.53
C MET A 21 -8.65 7.69 15.41
N ASP A 22 -9.12 6.59 16.00
CA ASP A 22 -8.23 5.64 16.66
C ASP A 22 -7.39 4.94 15.56
N VAL A 23 -6.41 5.69 15.04
CA VAL A 23 -5.47 5.25 14.01
C VAL A 23 -4.81 3.97 14.49
N SER A 24 -4.44 3.91 15.77
CA SER A 24 -3.84 2.75 16.40
C SER A 24 -4.74 1.50 16.30
N GLY A 25 -6.04 1.62 16.61
CA GLY A 25 -7.01 0.52 16.53
C GLY A 25 -7.31 0.09 15.10
N TRP A 26 -7.35 1.05 14.17
CA TRP A 26 -7.55 0.78 12.74
C TRP A 26 -6.35 0.06 12.13
N ILE A 27 -5.13 0.59 12.31
CA ILE A 27 -3.88 0.02 11.81
C ILE A 27 -3.68 -1.40 12.34
N ARG A 28 -3.97 -1.61 13.64
CA ARG A 28 -3.95 -2.96 14.21
C ARG A 28 -4.92 -3.90 13.50
N THR A 29 -6.10 -3.42 13.12
CA THR A 29 -7.09 -4.23 12.40
C THR A 29 -6.64 -4.54 10.97
N GLU A 30 -6.01 -3.59 10.27
CA GLU A 30 -5.48 -3.79 8.92
C GLU A 30 -4.37 -4.85 8.87
N PHE A 31 -3.43 -4.80 9.81
CA PHE A 31 -2.19 -5.57 9.70
C PHE A 31 -2.09 -6.76 10.67
N ARG A 32 -3.13 -7.05 11.47
CA ARG A 32 -3.10 -8.17 12.44
C ARG A 32 -2.85 -9.54 11.82
N SER A 33 -3.18 -9.73 10.54
CA SER A 33 -3.02 -11.02 9.85
C SER A 33 -1.69 -11.14 9.10
N ALA A 34 -0.80 -10.15 9.18
CA ALA A 34 0.51 -10.23 8.54
C ALA A 34 1.40 -11.28 9.22
N GLU A 35 1.92 -12.23 8.44
CA GLU A 35 2.74 -13.35 8.90
C GLU A 35 4.17 -13.31 8.32
N PHE A 36 5.08 -12.68 9.06
CA PHE A 36 6.52 -12.66 8.71
C PHE A 36 7.33 -13.83 9.33
N GLY A 37 6.65 -14.79 9.96
CA GLY A 37 7.26 -15.87 10.75
C GLY A 37 7.95 -15.41 12.05
N ASP A 38 7.80 -14.14 12.44
CA ASP A 38 8.21 -13.60 13.74
C ASP A 38 7.17 -12.56 14.17
N LYS A 39 6.46 -12.85 15.27
CA LYS A 39 5.40 -11.98 15.78
C LYS A 39 5.89 -10.56 16.07
N ARG A 40 7.17 -10.38 16.42
CA ARG A 40 7.76 -9.06 16.68
C ARG A 40 7.77 -8.18 15.43
N LEU A 41 7.84 -8.77 14.24
CA LEU A 41 7.75 -8.03 12.98
C LEU A 41 6.31 -7.56 12.74
N THR A 42 5.31 -8.40 13.02
CA THR A 42 3.89 -8.00 12.94
C THR A 42 3.56 -6.90 13.95
N ASP A 43 4.01 -7.03 15.20
CA ASP A 43 3.84 -6.00 16.23
C ASP A 43 4.53 -4.68 15.81
N ARG A 44 5.72 -4.77 15.20
CA ARG A 44 6.45 -3.62 14.66
C ARG A 44 5.73 -2.98 13.47
N LEU A 45 5.15 -3.76 12.56
CA LEU A 45 4.35 -3.25 11.43
C LEU A 45 3.18 -2.40 11.93
N VAL A 46 2.47 -2.87 12.96
CA VAL A 46 1.36 -2.11 13.57
C VAL A 46 1.87 -0.80 14.18
N GLN A 47 2.99 -0.82 14.91
CA GLN A 47 3.58 0.40 15.45
C GLN A 47 3.99 1.39 14.36
N ILE A 48 4.66 0.92 13.31
CA ILE A 48 5.08 1.76 12.18
C ILE A 48 3.86 2.34 11.45
N GLY A 49 2.82 1.54 11.23
CA GLY A 49 1.59 2.01 10.61
C GLY A 49 0.90 3.11 11.40
N ASP A 50 0.98 3.06 12.73
CA ASP A 50 0.44 4.11 13.61
C ASP A 50 1.29 5.38 13.56
N GLU A 51 2.62 5.24 13.68
CA GLU A 51 3.58 6.36 13.60
C GLU A 51 3.50 7.08 12.25
N LEU A 52 3.57 6.33 11.14
CA LEU A 52 3.52 6.91 9.79
C LEU A 52 2.09 7.34 9.40
N GLY A 53 1.06 6.61 9.85
CA GLY A 53 -0.33 6.92 9.57
C GLY A 53 -0.82 8.20 10.26
N SER A 54 -0.28 8.51 11.43
CA SER A 54 -0.57 9.75 12.16
C SER A 54 0.11 10.98 11.57
N SER A 55 1.13 10.80 10.72
CA SER A 55 1.88 11.90 10.09
C SER A 55 2.36 11.51 8.68
N PRO A 56 1.45 11.29 7.72
CA PRO A 56 1.76 10.68 6.42
C PRO A 56 2.58 11.57 5.48
N ALA A 57 2.62 12.88 5.73
CA ALA A 57 3.40 13.83 4.94
C ALA A 57 4.83 14.03 5.47
N GLU A 58 5.13 13.48 6.65
CA GLU A 58 6.40 13.67 7.33
C GLU A 58 7.42 12.59 6.95
N SER A 59 8.70 12.93 7.15
CA SER A 59 9.79 11.95 6.99
C SER A 59 9.74 10.90 8.12
N ILE A 60 10.28 9.69 7.90
CA ILE A 60 10.36 8.64 8.94
C ILE A 60 10.91 9.17 10.28
N PRO A 61 12.02 9.94 10.33
CA PRO A 61 12.51 10.51 11.59
C PRO A 61 11.58 11.52 12.27
N ALA A 62 10.73 12.20 11.50
CA ALA A 62 9.78 13.18 12.02
C ALA A 62 8.46 12.54 12.47
N SER A 63 8.03 11.45 11.83
CA SER A 63 6.85 10.67 12.23
C SER A 63 7.12 9.79 13.47
N CYS A 64 8.36 9.32 13.66
CA CYS A 64 8.73 8.50 14.81
C CYS A 64 8.98 9.35 16.07
N GLU A 65 8.50 8.89 17.22
CA GLU A 65 8.62 9.64 18.49
C GLU A 65 10.08 9.82 18.98
N ASN A 66 10.96 8.87 18.67
CA ASN A 66 12.32 8.84 19.18
C ASN A 66 13.29 8.08 18.26
N TRP A 67 14.59 8.33 18.47
CA TRP A 67 15.66 7.74 17.67
C TRP A 67 15.69 6.20 17.65
N PRO A 68 15.47 5.50 18.78
CA PRO A 68 15.28 4.05 18.76
C PRO A 68 14.16 3.59 17.81
N SER A 69 13.00 4.26 17.82
CA SER A 69 11.89 3.91 16.92
C SER A 69 12.25 4.17 15.46
N THR A 70 12.84 5.34 15.15
CA THR A 70 13.36 5.66 13.81
C THR A 70 14.30 4.57 13.29
N LYS A 71 15.26 4.12 14.12
CA LYS A 71 16.18 3.03 13.73
C LYS A 71 15.48 1.69 13.55
N ALA A 72 14.47 1.41 14.36
CA ALA A 72 13.68 0.19 14.20
C ALA A 72 12.86 0.22 12.89
N THR A 73 12.30 1.37 12.51
CA THR A 73 11.59 1.53 11.23
C THR A 73 12.51 1.31 10.04
N TYR A 74 13.69 1.93 10.02
CA TYR A 74 14.67 1.68 8.96
C TYR A 74 15.09 0.20 8.89
N ARG A 75 15.36 -0.44 10.03
CA ARG A 75 15.70 -1.87 10.09
C ARG A 75 14.54 -2.78 9.67
N PHE A 76 13.30 -2.34 9.86
CA PHE A 76 12.12 -3.09 9.44
C PHE A 76 11.98 -3.04 7.91
N CYS A 77 12.16 -1.86 7.30
CA CYS A 77 12.15 -1.70 5.86
C CYS A 77 13.29 -2.46 5.16
N ASP A 78 14.45 -2.59 5.81
CA ASP A 78 15.66 -3.28 5.32
C ASP A 78 15.71 -4.78 5.71
N ASN A 79 14.59 -5.36 6.17
CA ASN A 79 14.57 -6.74 6.64
C ASN A 79 14.10 -7.70 5.54
N ASP A 80 14.96 -8.64 5.12
CA ASP A 80 14.65 -9.64 4.09
C ASP A 80 13.41 -10.51 4.38
N ARG A 81 13.00 -10.62 5.66
CA ARG A 81 11.80 -11.38 6.05
C ARG A 81 10.52 -10.58 5.90
N VAL A 82 10.61 -9.26 5.78
CA VAL A 82 9.48 -8.35 5.60
C VAL A 82 9.32 -8.11 4.11
N THR A 83 8.21 -8.57 3.55
CA THR A 83 7.92 -8.38 2.12
C THR A 83 6.74 -7.43 1.93
N PRO A 84 6.76 -6.56 0.90
CA PRO A 84 5.61 -5.71 0.57
C PRO A 84 4.35 -6.53 0.29
N GLY A 85 4.49 -7.70 -0.34
CA GLY A 85 3.39 -8.60 -0.64
C GLY A 85 2.65 -9.10 0.60
N GLU A 86 3.36 -9.38 1.69
CA GLU A 86 2.73 -9.82 2.95
C GLU A 86 2.00 -8.66 3.65
N ILE A 87 2.60 -7.46 3.66
CA ILE A 87 1.94 -6.25 4.18
C ILE A 87 0.63 -5.99 3.43
N LEU A 88 0.69 -6.05 2.09
CA LEU A 88 -0.47 -5.83 1.24
C LEU A 88 -1.51 -6.95 1.38
N SER A 89 -1.08 -8.21 1.52
CA SER A 89 -1.97 -9.36 1.76
C SER A 89 -2.78 -9.17 3.04
N ALA A 90 -2.16 -8.74 4.13
CA ALA A 90 -2.86 -8.47 5.39
C ALA A 90 -3.93 -7.39 5.22
N HIS A 91 -3.58 -6.27 4.58
CA HIS A 91 -4.54 -5.20 4.23
C HIS A 91 -5.69 -5.72 3.35
N LYS A 92 -5.39 -6.51 2.30
CA LYS A 92 -6.42 -7.11 1.42
C LYS A 92 -7.38 -7.99 2.21
N GLN A 93 -6.89 -8.79 3.16
CA GLN A 93 -7.75 -9.61 4.03
C GLN A 93 -8.66 -8.75 4.92
N ALA A 94 -8.12 -7.67 5.50
CA ALA A 94 -8.91 -6.73 6.29
C ALA A 94 -9.97 -6.02 5.41
N GLN A 95 -9.60 -5.61 4.19
CA GLN A 95 -10.51 -5.05 3.19
C GLN A 95 -11.64 -6.02 2.84
N HIS A 96 -11.33 -7.26 2.53
CA HIS A 96 -12.33 -8.29 2.26
C HIS A 96 -13.28 -8.48 3.44
N SER A 97 -12.81 -8.40 4.67
CA SER A 97 -13.67 -8.51 5.85
C SER A 97 -14.68 -7.36 6.01
N ARG A 98 -14.44 -6.22 5.34
CA ARG A 98 -15.37 -5.08 5.29
C ARG A 98 -16.49 -5.27 4.27
N VAL A 99 -16.32 -6.18 3.31
CA VAL A 99 -17.28 -6.46 2.23
C VAL A 99 -17.99 -7.78 2.51
N ARG A 100 -19.32 -7.78 2.47
CA ARG A 100 -20.14 -8.97 2.70
C ARG A 100 -20.68 -9.52 1.39
N GLY A 101 -21.05 -10.79 1.41
CA GLY A 101 -21.76 -11.40 0.28
C GLY A 101 -23.06 -10.64 0.00
N GLY A 102 -23.19 -10.14 -1.22
CA GLY A 102 -24.35 -9.34 -1.66
C GLY A 102 -24.13 -7.83 -1.65
N ASP A 103 -23.00 -7.34 -1.13
CA ASP A 103 -22.64 -5.92 -1.25
C ASP A 103 -22.24 -5.61 -2.71
N GLU A 104 -22.70 -4.47 -3.21
CA GLU A 104 -22.19 -3.92 -4.47
C GLU A 104 -20.91 -3.13 -4.21
N LEU A 105 -19.90 -3.32 -5.06
CA LEU A 105 -18.60 -2.68 -4.93
C LEU A 105 -18.16 -2.10 -6.27
N LEU A 106 -17.92 -0.79 -6.30
CA LEU A 106 -17.25 -0.14 -7.42
C LEU A 106 -15.74 -0.39 -7.28
N VAL A 107 -15.13 -0.97 -8.30
CA VAL A 107 -13.67 -1.15 -8.36
C VAL A 107 -13.10 -0.07 -9.27
N VAL A 108 -12.37 0.87 -8.68
CA VAL A 108 -11.68 1.93 -9.41
C VAL A 108 -10.23 1.50 -9.60
N SER A 109 -9.80 1.45 -10.86
CA SER A 109 -8.45 1.02 -11.22
C SER A 109 -7.76 2.09 -12.05
N ASP A 110 -6.52 2.41 -11.71
CA ASP A 110 -5.69 3.36 -12.45
C ASP A 110 -4.21 3.02 -12.28
N THR A 111 -3.38 3.53 -13.19
CA THR A 111 -1.92 3.37 -13.15
C THR A 111 -1.26 4.71 -12.84
N THR A 112 -0.46 4.74 -11.79
CA THR A 112 0.38 5.90 -11.44
C THR A 112 1.86 5.58 -11.61
N TYR A 113 2.68 6.62 -11.70
CA TYR A 113 4.12 6.52 -11.89
C TYR A 113 4.84 6.98 -10.63
N LEU A 114 5.65 6.11 -10.04
CA LEU A 114 6.53 6.47 -8.92
C LEU A 114 7.91 6.77 -9.47
N THR A 115 8.26 8.05 -9.55
CA THR A 115 9.56 8.51 -10.09
C THR A 115 10.53 8.79 -8.95
N TYR A 116 11.78 8.38 -9.12
CA TYR A 116 12.83 8.61 -8.14
C TYR A 116 14.04 9.26 -8.81
N PRO A 117 14.13 10.59 -8.91
CA PRO A 117 15.13 11.23 -9.76
C PRO A 117 16.54 11.39 -9.16
N ARG A 118 16.74 11.28 -7.83
CA ARG A 118 17.98 11.79 -7.18
C ARG A 118 18.62 10.91 -6.10
N HIS A 119 18.22 9.64 -5.97
CA HIS A 119 18.76 8.77 -4.92
C HIS A 119 19.91 7.89 -5.46
N PRO A 120 21.15 8.03 -4.99
CA PRO A 120 22.33 7.44 -5.61
C PRO A 120 22.47 5.92 -5.42
N ALA A 121 21.63 5.30 -4.59
CA ALA A 121 21.61 3.86 -4.33
C ALA A 121 20.31 3.21 -4.84
N LYS A 122 19.83 3.63 -6.01
CA LYS A 122 18.64 3.06 -6.64
C LYS A 122 19.07 2.00 -7.64
N ASP A 123 18.63 0.77 -7.42
CA ASP A 123 18.78 -0.36 -8.33
C ASP A 123 17.38 -0.94 -8.62
N GLY A 124 17.20 -1.62 -9.75
CA GLY A 124 15.94 -2.30 -10.10
C GLY A 124 14.78 -1.37 -10.49
N LEU A 125 15.10 -0.13 -10.90
CA LEU A 125 14.13 0.79 -11.50
C LEU A 125 14.16 0.69 -13.02
N GLY A 126 13.07 1.09 -13.66
CA GLY A 126 12.90 1.10 -15.09
C GLY A 126 12.72 2.52 -15.63
N ASP A 127 12.79 2.66 -16.94
CA ASP A 127 12.59 3.92 -17.64
C ASP A 127 11.10 4.29 -17.66
N ILE A 128 10.74 5.48 -17.15
CA ILE A 128 9.37 6.01 -17.17
C ILE A 128 9.13 6.94 -18.37
N SER A 129 10.21 7.45 -18.97
CA SER A 129 10.18 8.55 -19.93
C SER A 129 10.63 8.11 -21.32
N SER A 130 10.06 8.72 -22.35
CA SER A 130 10.47 8.54 -23.74
C SER A 130 11.64 9.48 -24.09
N GLU A 131 12.77 8.88 -24.46
CA GLU A 131 13.93 9.37 -25.22
C GLU A 131 14.69 10.64 -24.76
N ASP A 132 14.06 11.64 -24.14
CA ASP A 132 14.70 12.95 -23.87
C ASP A 132 14.97 13.25 -22.38
N ILE A 133 14.36 12.51 -21.45
CA ILE A 133 14.57 12.70 -20.01
C ILE A 133 14.82 11.33 -19.37
N ASP A 134 15.99 11.16 -18.75
CA ASP A 134 16.27 10.00 -17.91
C ASP A 134 15.48 10.12 -16.60
N VAL A 135 14.34 9.44 -16.54
CA VAL A 135 13.49 9.36 -15.36
C VAL A 135 13.28 7.90 -15.02
N GLU A 136 14.01 7.45 -14.01
CA GLU A 136 13.86 6.10 -13.45
C GLU A 136 12.70 6.02 -12.45
N GLY A 137 11.98 4.91 -12.50
CA GLY A 137 11.00 4.55 -11.48
C GLY A 137 10.21 3.28 -11.80
N VAL A 138 8.98 3.21 -11.28
CA VAL A 138 8.07 2.08 -11.50
C VAL A 138 6.66 2.54 -11.85
N LYS A 139 5.95 1.72 -12.65
CA LYS A 139 4.51 1.83 -12.86
C LYS A 139 3.78 1.07 -11.75
N LEU A 140 2.83 1.74 -11.10
CA LEU A 140 2.01 1.17 -10.03
C LEU A 140 0.55 1.13 -10.47
N HIS A 141 0.07 -0.04 -10.86
CA HIS A 141 -1.36 -0.24 -11.14
C HIS A 141 -2.08 -0.61 -9.85
N SER A 142 -3.07 0.18 -9.43
CA SER A 142 -3.82 -0.06 -8.20
C SER A 142 -5.30 -0.18 -8.49
N SER A 143 -5.95 -1.14 -7.83
CA SER A 143 -7.41 -1.32 -7.84
C SER A 143 -7.95 -1.12 -6.43
N ILE A 144 -8.89 -0.19 -6.26
CA ILE A 144 -9.45 0.23 -4.97
C ILE A 144 -10.96 0.00 -4.98
N GLY A 145 -11.47 -0.63 -3.94
CA GLY A 145 -12.91 -0.85 -3.78
C GLY A 145 -13.60 0.33 -3.10
N VAL A 146 -14.72 0.78 -3.64
CA VAL A 146 -15.56 1.85 -3.10
C VAL A 146 -17.01 1.36 -3.03
N CYS A 147 -17.66 1.56 -1.88
CA CYS A 147 -19.09 1.28 -1.75
C CYS A 147 -19.89 2.38 -2.49
N PRO A 148 -20.71 2.04 -3.50
CA PRO A 148 -21.39 3.03 -4.35
C PRO A 148 -22.39 3.88 -3.57
N ASP A 149 -23.10 3.31 -2.58
CA ASP A 149 -24.10 4.06 -1.82
C ASP A 149 -23.51 5.00 -0.77
N THR A 150 -22.38 4.60 -0.17
CA THR A 150 -21.79 5.35 0.95
C THR A 150 -20.55 6.15 0.54
N HIS A 151 -20.06 5.95 -0.68
CA HIS A 151 -18.78 6.45 -1.20
C HIS A 151 -17.57 6.11 -0.33
N ARG A 152 -17.70 5.13 0.57
CA ARG A 152 -16.60 4.73 1.45
C ARG A 152 -15.63 3.84 0.70
N MET A 153 -14.34 4.19 0.79
CA MET A 153 -13.26 3.31 0.36
C MET A 153 -13.23 2.09 1.30
N THR A 154 -13.27 0.91 0.71
CA THR A 154 -13.07 -0.36 1.42
C THR A 154 -11.57 -0.66 1.54
N GLY A 155 -10.75 -0.15 0.62
CA GLY A 155 -9.29 -0.27 0.61
C GLY A 155 -8.78 -0.77 -0.74
N VAL A 156 -7.46 -0.95 -0.83
CA VAL A 156 -6.79 -1.59 -1.98
C VAL A 156 -7.24 -3.06 -2.09
N ILE A 157 -7.75 -3.43 -3.27
CA ILE A 157 -8.10 -4.80 -3.66
C ILE A 157 -6.90 -5.48 -4.30
N ASP A 158 -6.23 -4.75 -5.20
CA ASP A 158 -5.01 -5.22 -5.86
C ASP A 158 -4.03 -4.09 -6.14
N GLN A 159 -2.75 -4.43 -6.19
CA GLN A 159 -1.68 -3.51 -6.55
C GLN A 159 -0.55 -4.29 -7.20
N GLN A 160 -0.14 -3.85 -8.38
CA GLN A 160 0.91 -4.47 -9.18
C GLN A 160 1.99 -3.44 -9.50
N VAL A 161 3.24 -3.85 -9.33
CA VAL A 161 4.42 -3.05 -9.66
C VAL A 161 5.03 -3.58 -10.95
N LEU A 162 5.08 -2.74 -11.97
CA LEU A 162 5.70 -3.03 -13.25
C LEU A 162 6.94 -2.17 -13.43
N VAL A 163 8.03 -2.80 -13.85
CA VAL A 163 9.30 -2.16 -14.18
C VAL A 163 9.53 -2.36 -15.68
N GLU A 164 9.63 -1.26 -16.43
CA GLU A 164 9.92 -1.30 -17.87
C GLU A 164 11.38 -0.91 -18.07
N ASP A 165 12.20 -1.81 -18.62
CA ASP A 165 13.54 -1.48 -19.07
C ASP A 165 13.47 -1.23 -20.59
N GLN A 166 13.78 -0.03 -21.07
CA GLN A 166 13.72 0.24 -22.52
C GLN A 166 15.01 -0.16 -23.26
N GLN A 167 16.08 -0.55 -22.56
CA GLN A 167 17.31 -1.04 -23.17
C GLN A 167 17.26 -2.55 -23.48
N THR A 168 16.42 -3.30 -22.80
CA THR A 168 16.12 -4.70 -23.11
C THR A 168 14.64 -4.83 -23.42
N ASN A 169 14.25 -5.35 -24.58
CA ASN A 169 12.85 -5.40 -25.04
C ASN A 169 12.01 -6.45 -24.25
N VAL A 170 12.04 -6.38 -22.92
CA VAL A 170 11.52 -7.35 -21.96
C VAL A 170 10.91 -6.61 -20.76
N ASP A 171 9.59 -6.57 -20.72
CA ASP A 171 8.84 -6.09 -19.55
C ASP A 171 8.81 -7.20 -18.48
N TYR A 172 9.03 -6.84 -17.22
CA TYR A 172 8.92 -7.80 -16.12
C TYR A 172 8.11 -7.29 -14.94
N ILE A 173 7.29 -8.19 -14.39
CA ILE A 173 6.58 -7.95 -13.13
C ILE A 173 7.50 -8.35 -11.97
N THR A 174 7.63 -7.48 -10.97
CA THR A 174 8.34 -7.81 -9.73
C THR A 174 7.32 -8.19 -8.65
N ASN A 175 7.35 -9.44 -8.19
CA ASN A 175 6.43 -9.92 -7.15
C ASN A 175 6.93 -9.64 -5.72
N GLY A 176 7.76 -8.60 -5.53
CA GLY A 176 8.37 -8.29 -4.23
C GLY A 176 9.38 -9.34 -3.74
N LYS A 177 9.75 -10.29 -4.59
CA LYS A 177 10.97 -11.10 -4.54
C LYS A 177 11.58 -11.01 -5.92
N ASN A 178 12.89 -10.83 -6.00
CA ASN A 178 13.69 -10.41 -7.16
C ASN A 178 13.62 -11.31 -8.42
N ASP A 179 12.62 -12.18 -8.56
CA ASP A 179 12.45 -13.03 -9.72
C ASP A 179 11.46 -12.38 -10.70
N PRO A 180 11.93 -11.85 -11.85
CA PRO A 180 11.07 -11.24 -12.86
C PRO A 180 10.13 -12.28 -13.48
N ILE A 181 8.83 -11.97 -13.53
CA ILE A 181 7.90 -12.71 -14.40
C ILE A 181 7.96 -12.05 -15.78
N LEU A 182 8.45 -12.80 -16.76
CA LEU A 182 8.45 -12.40 -18.17
C LEU A 182 7.00 -12.31 -18.67
N LEU A 183 6.60 -11.14 -19.14
CA LEU A 183 5.33 -10.97 -19.85
C LEU A 183 5.54 -11.27 -21.33
N GLU A 184 4.83 -12.27 -21.85
CA GLU A 184 4.72 -12.47 -23.30
C GLU A 184 3.82 -11.36 -23.86
N ASN A 185 4.44 -10.36 -24.50
CA ASN A 185 3.77 -9.29 -25.21
C ASN A 185 3.10 -9.80 -26.50
N GLU A 186 2.01 -10.58 -26.39
CA GLU A 186 1.12 -10.85 -27.53
C GLU A 186 0.06 -9.74 -27.63
N HIS A 187 0.42 -8.65 -28.32
CA HIS A 187 -0.56 -7.68 -28.78
C HIS A 187 -1.27 -8.20 -30.03
N GLU A 188 -2.41 -8.88 -29.88
CA GLU A 188 -3.38 -8.97 -30.98
C GLU A 188 -4.11 -7.62 -31.09
N LYS A 189 -3.74 -6.85 -32.11
CA LYS A 189 -4.52 -5.68 -32.55
C LYS A 189 -5.82 -6.16 -33.20
N TRP A 190 -6.95 -5.73 -32.64
CA TRP A 190 -8.28 -5.85 -33.26
C TRP A 190 -8.41 -4.96 -34.50
#